data_AF-A0A953E8Q4-F1
#
_entry.id   AF-A0A953E8Q4-F1
#
_cell.length_a   1.000
_cell.length_b   1.000
_cell.length_c   1.000
_cell.angle_alpha   90.00
_cell.angle_beta   90.00
_cell.angle_gamma   90.00
#
_symmetry.space_group_name_H-M   'P 1'
#
loop_
_entity.id
_entity.type
_entity.pdbx_description
1 polymer ?
#
loop_
_entity_poly.entity_id
_entity_poly.type
_entity_poly.pdbx_seq_one_letter_code
_entity_poly.pdbx_strand_id
1 'polypeptide(L)'
;MFQAGGRIRAIAAQDSAFVHREAEWLTGTELVWTERDSSRTLRANLAWQREFHDAMAELLGPGGSYQNFPDPGLRDAPVAYYGANLARLREVKRAVDPTGTFTPPCGQGILAGENA
;
A
#
# COMPACT_ATOMS: atom_id res chain seq x y z
N MET A 1 -10.19 2.55 11.05
CA MET A 1 -9.93 1.09 11.01
C MET A 1 -11.19 0.40 10.54
N PHE A 2 -11.05 -0.59 9.67
CA PHE A 2 -12.14 -1.35 9.06
C PHE A 2 -11.95 -2.83 9.36
N GLN A 3 -13.02 -3.53 9.70
CA GLN A 3 -12.98 -4.97 9.86
C GLN A 3 -12.79 -5.64 8.49
N ALA A 4 -11.91 -6.64 8.42
CA ALA A 4 -11.69 -7.49 7.25
C ALA A 4 -11.95 -8.97 7.60
N GLY A 5 -11.61 -9.86 6.66
CA GLY A 5 -11.80 -11.30 6.81
C GLY A 5 -13.22 -11.77 6.45
N GLY A 6 -13.72 -12.77 7.17
CA GLY A 6 -14.98 -13.43 6.82
C GLY A 6 -14.91 -14.11 5.45
N ARG A 7 -15.92 -13.88 4.59
CA ARG A 7 -16.06 -14.60 3.32
C ARG A 7 -14.94 -14.31 2.32
N ILE A 8 -14.20 -13.22 2.47
CA ILE A 8 -13.09 -12.89 1.56
C ILE A 8 -11.95 -13.93 1.63
N ARG A 9 -11.79 -14.63 2.77
CA ARG A 9 -10.81 -15.72 2.99
C ARG A 9 -11.11 -16.97 2.15
N ALA A 10 -12.34 -17.10 1.67
CA ALA A 10 -12.73 -18.27 0.89
C ALA A 10 -12.19 -18.27 -0.55
N ILE A 11 -11.56 -17.18 -0.99
CA ILE A 11 -10.91 -17.06 -2.28
C ILE A 11 -9.41 -17.09 -2.02
N ALA A 12 -8.66 -17.93 -2.74
CA ALA A 12 -7.22 -18.03 -2.52
C ALA A 12 -6.52 -16.73 -2.95
N ALA A 13 -5.40 -16.40 -2.30
CA ALA A 13 -4.67 -15.16 -2.55
C ALA A 13 -4.26 -15.01 -4.03
N GLN A 14 -3.86 -16.12 -4.66
CA GLN A 14 -3.43 -16.17 -6.06
C GLN A 14 -4.57 -16.12 -7.11
N ASP A 15 -5.82 -16.31 -6.69
CA ASP A 15 -6.97 -16.36 -7.61
C ASP A 15 -7.43 -14.97 -8.05
N SER A 16 -6.85 -13.91 -7.49
CA SER A 16 -7.15 -12.52 -7.83
C SER A 16 -5.91 -11.63 -7.67
N ALA A 17 -5.99 -10.37 -8.07
CA ALA A 17 -4.93 -9.40 -7.78
C ALA A 17 -4.85 -9.00 -6.28
N PHE A 18 -5.93 -9.17 -5.52
CA PHE A 18 -5.97 -8.85 -4.09
C PHE A 18 -5.39 -10.02 -3.26
N VAL A 19 -4.20 -9.81 -2.70
CA VAL A 19 -3.39 -10.84 -2.03
C VAL A 19 -3.72 -11.00 -0.53
N HIS A 20 -4.20 -9.96 0.15
CA HIS A 20 -4.34 -9.91 1.62
C HIS A 20 -5.63 -10.60 2.12
N ARG A 21 -5.75 -11.90 1.86
CA ARG A 21 -6.94 -12.70 2.20
C ARG A 21 -7.08 -12.98 3.68
N GLU A 22 -5.98 -13.06 4.40
CA GLU A 22 -5.95 -13.43 5.81
C GLU A 22 -5.96 -12.25 6.80
N ALA A 23 -6.06 -11.01 6.31
CA ALA A 23 -6.15 -9.82 7.18
C ALA A 23 -7.47 -9.81 7.98
N GLU A 24 -7.39 -9.53 9.28
CA GLU A 24 -8.57 -9.33 10.14
C GLU A 24 -9.00 -7.86 10.22
N TRP A 25 -8.05 -6.95 10.02
CA TRP A 25 -8.25 -5.51 10.12
C TRP A 25 -7.51 -4.80 9.01
N LEU A 26 -8.11 -3.72 8.50
CA LEU A 26 -7.46 -2.73 7.66
C LEU A 26 -7.39 -1.41 8.43
N THR A 27 -6.20 -0.93 8.69
CA THR A 27 -5.95 0.33 9.39
C THR A 27 -5.45 1.38 8.41
N GLY A 28 -5.84 2.63 8.65
CA GLY A 28 -5.32 3.80 7.97
C GLY A 28 -5.07 4.88 9.00
N THR A 29 -4.00 5.65 8.79
CA THR A 29 -3.67 6.82 9.59
C THR A 29 -3.72 8.02 8.67
N GLU A 30 -4.55 9.00 8.99
CA GLU A 30 -4.79 10.16 8.15
C GLU A 30 -4.59 11.45 8.95
N LEU A 31 -4.13 12.49 8.25
CA LEU A 31 -4.12 13.86 8.77
C LEU A 31 -5.10 14.68 7.95
N VAL A 32 -5.83 15.56 8.63
CA VAL A 32 -6.72 16.53 7.99
C VAL A 32 -6.19 17.92 8.34
N TRP A 33 -6.12 18.79 7.36
CA TRP A 33 -5.69 20.18 7.52
C TRP A 33 -6.45 21.08 6.55
N THR A 34 -6.28 22.38 6.74
CA THR A 34 -6.86 23.43 5.90
C THR A 34 -5.78 24.33 5.35
N GLU A 35 -6.14 25.21 4.42
CA GLU A 35 -5.25 26.25 3.89
C GLU A 35 -4.78 27.26 4.96
N ARG A 36 -5.42 27.28 6.13
CA ARG A 36 -5.07 28.15 7.26
C ARG A 36 -3.93 27.59 8.10
N ASP A 37 -3.61 26.30 7.95
CA ASP A 37 -2.57 25.64 8.72
C ASP A 37 -1.18 26.01 8.19
N SER A 38 -0.28 26.35 9.11
CA SER A 38 1.08 26.75 8.74
C SER A 38 1.88 25.56 8.21
N SER A 39 2.84 25.81 7.31
CA SER A 39 3.77 24.77 6.85
C SER A 39 4.58 24.15 8.01
N ARG A 40 4.77 24.86 9.12
CA ARG A 40 5.40 24.32 10.34
C ARG A 40 4.50 23.27 10.99
N THR A 41 3.22 23.58 11.16
CA THR A 41 2.20 22.64 11.69
C THR A 41 2.12 21.40 10.83
N LEU A 42 2.05 21.56 9.50
CA LEU A 42 1.99 20.44 8.56
C LEU A 42 3.21 19.52 8.68
N ARG A 43 4.43 20.07 8.74
CA ARG A 43 5.65 19.26 8.91
C ARG A 43 5.66 18.52 10.25
N ALA A 44 5.24 19.16 11.34
CA ALA A 44 5.17 18.53 12.65
C ALA A 44 4.14 17.38 12.66
N ASN A 45 2.97 17.60 12.08
CA ASN A 45 1.92 16.58 12.00
C ASN A 45 2.35 15.39 11.12
N LEU A 46 2.99 15.65 9.97
CA LEU A 46 3.53 14.58 9.11
C LEU A 46 4.61 13.74 9.81
N ALA A 47 5.48 14.38 10.61
CA ALA A 47 6.46 13.66 11.43
C ALA A 47 5.76 12.78 12.48
N TRP A 48 4.80 13.34 13.21
CA TRP A 48 3.99 12.60 14.18
C TRP A 48 3.22 11.43 13.54
N GLN A 49 2.62 11.63 12.37
CA GLN A 49 1.87 10.59 11.65
C GLN A 49 2.77 9.41 11.28
N ARG A 50 4.01 9.69 10.87
CA ARG A 50 5.01 8.65 10.57
C ARG A 50 5.39 7.87 11.83
N GLU A 51 5.71 8.57 12.92
CA GLU A 51 6.03 7.94 14.20
C GLU A 51 4.88 7.08 14.73
N PHE A 52 3.65 7.59 14.64
CA PHE A 52 2.45 6.85 15.03
C PHE A 52 2.22 5.62 14.15
N HIS A 53 2.37 5.75 12.83
CA HIS A 53 2.25 4.63 11.90
C HIS A 53 3.29 3.54 12.22
N ASP A 54 4.55 3.91 12.42
CA ASP A 54 5.62 2.96 12.70
C ASP A 54 5.39 2.22 14.04
N ALA A 55 4.97 2.95 15.09
CA ALA A 55 4.60 2.35 16.38
C ALA A 55 3.40 1.39 16.27
N MET A 56 2.38 1.74 15.48
CA MET A 56 1.23 0.87 15.25
C MET A 56 1.61 -0.37 14.42
N ALA A 57 2.49 -0.22 13.42
CA ALA A 57 2.99 -1.34 12.62
C ALA A 57 3.75 -2.35 13.49
N GLU A 58 4.55 -1.89 14.45
CA GLU A 58 5.23 -2.76 15.42
C GLU A 58 4.24 -3.55 16.29
N LEU A 59 3.16 -2.90 16.75
CA LEU A 59 2.13 -3.53 17.59
C LEU A 59 1.23 -4.51 16.83
N LEU A 60 0.87 -4.19 15.59
CA LEU A 60 -0.03 -4.99 14.76
C LEU A 60 0.68 -6.19 14.12
N GLY A 61 2.01 -6.16 14.08
CA GLY A 61 2.82 -7.22 13.50
C GLY A 61 2.91 -7.14 11.97
N PRO A 62 3.56 -8.14 11.33
CA PRO A 62 3.80 -8.12 9.90
C PRO A 62 2.49 -8.13 9.11
N GLY A 63 2.42 -7.28 8.08
CA GLY A 63 1.23 -7.13 7.24
C GLY A 63 1.59 -6.66 5.84
N GLY A 64 0.58 -6.13 5.13
CA GLY A 64 0.77 -5.48 3.85
C GLY A 64 -0.06 -4.20 3.76
N SER A 65 -0.08 -3.59 2.59
CA SER A 65 -0.75 -2.31 2.35
C SER A 65 -1.85 -2.48 1.33
N TYR A 66 -2.91 -1.69 1.46
CA TYR A 66 -4.05 -1.76 0.54
C TYR A 66 -3.93 -0.72 -0.55
N GLN A 67 -4.05 -1.13 -1.82
CA GLN A 67 -3.79 -0.28 -2.99
C GLN A 67 -4.64 1.00 -3.02
N ASN A 68 -5.87 0.93 -2.49
CA ASN A 68 -6.74 2.09 -2.49
C ASN A 68 -6.34 3.16 -1.46
N PHE A 69 -5.44 2.84 -0.53
CA PHE A 69 -4.85 3.76 0.46
C PHE A 69 -3.36 3.95 0.15
N PRO A 70 -3.01 4.75 -0.86
CA PRO A 70 -1.62 4.95 -1.27
C PRO A 70 -0.81 5.69 -0.18
N ASP A 71 0.30 5.10 0.22
CA ASP A 71 1.31 5.71 1.09
C ASP A 71 2.63 5.95 0.33
N PRO A 72 3.03 7.22 0.09
CA PRO A 72 4.31 7.55 -0.53
C PRO A 72 5.53 7.26 0.37
N GLY A 73 5.32 7.04 1.67
CA GLY A 73 6.36 6.71 2.64
C GLY A 73 6.70 5.22 2.74
N LEU A 74 5.98 4.36 2.01
CA LEU A 74 6.09 2.91 2.10
C LEU A 74 7.38 2.41 1.43
N ARG A 75 8.19 1.67 2.19
CA ARG A 75 9.37 0.98 1.65
C ARG A 75 8.93 -0.26 0.87
N ASP A 76 9.59 -0.54 -0.25
CA ASP A 76 9.28 -1.68 -1.13
C ASP A 76 7.79 -1.79 -1.48
N ALA A 77 7.18 -0.64 -1.79
CA ALA A 77 5.74 -0.49 -1.91
C ALA A 77 5.05 -1.57 -2.78
N PRO A 78 5.58 -1.96 -3.96
CA PRO A 78 4.95 -3.03 -4.74
C PRO A 78 4.86 -4.38 -4.01
N VAL A 79 5.84 -4.72 -3.17
CA VAL A 79 5.81 -5.97 -2.39
C VAL A 79 4.76 -5.85 -1.28
N ALA A 80 4.74 -4.72 -0.57
CA ALA A 80 3.75 -4.48 0.49
C ALA A 80 2.31 -4.51 -0.04
N TYR A 81 2.05 -3.99 -1.26
CA TYR A 81 0.73 -4.02 -1.88
C TYR A 81 0.36 -5.38 -2.50
N TYR A 82 1.27 -6.01 -3.24
CA TYR A 82 0.93 -7.15 -4.10
C TYR A 82 1.45 -8.49 -3.59
N GLY A 83 2.36 -8.50 -2.63
CA GLY A 83 2.91 -9.70 -2.00
C GLY A 83 3.37 -10.75 -3.01
N ALA A 84 2.96 -12.00 -2.79
CA ALA A 84 3.29 -13.12 -3.67
C ALA A 84 2.78 -12.97 -5.11
N ASN A 85 1.76 -12.14 -5.34
CA ASN A 85 1.18 -11.93 -6.67
C ASN A 85 1.99 -10.96 -7.53
N LEU A 86 2.98 -10.24 -6.96
CA LEU A 86 3.75 -9.21 -7.66
C LEU A 86 4.42 -9.75 -8.94
N ALA A 87 5.01 -10.95 -8.89
CA ALA A 87 5.70 -11.54 -10.04
C ALA A 87 4.77 -11.73 -11.25
N ARG A 88 3.60 -12.34 -11.03
CA ARG A 88 2.56 -12.51 -12.06
C ARG A 88 2.05 -11.16 -12.58
N LEU A 89 1.88 -10.17 -11.71
CA LEU A 89 1.41 -8.86 -12.15
C LEU A 89 2.46 -8.10 -12.98
N ARG A 90 3.76 -8.31 -12.72
CA ARG A 90 4.85 -7.79 -13.57
C ARG A 90 4.82 -8.40 -14.97
N GLU A 91 4.48 -9.67 -15.10
CA GLU A 91 4.27 -10.31 -16.41
C GLU A 91 3.12 -9.67 -17.17
N VAL A 92 1.98 -9.46 -16.51
CA VAL A 92 0.83 -8.75 -17.10
C VAL A 92 1.26 -7.35 -17.55
N LYS A 93 1.94 -6.59 -16.68
CA LYS A 93 2.45 -5.25 -17.01
C LYS A 93 3.33 -5.28 -18.27
N ARG A 94 4.28 -6.20 -18.36
CA ARG A 94 5.14 -6.35 -19.55
C ARG A 94 4.34 -6.62 -20.82
N ALA A 95 3.29 -7.42 -20.73
CA ALA A 95 2.46 -7.76 -21.88
C ALA A 95 1.55 -6.61 -22.34
N VAL A 96 1.00 -5.84 -21.40
CA VAL A 96 -0.04 -4.83 -21.70
C VAL A 96 0.48 -3.40 -21.78
N ASP A 97 1.56 -3.06 -21.07
CA ASP A 97 2.16 -1.73 -21.02
C ASP A 97 3.69 -1.83 -20.91
N PRO A 98 4.36 -2.36 -21.96
CA PRO A 98 5.81 -2.54 -21.99
C PRO A 98 6.58 -1.21 -21.93
N THR A 99 5.96 -0.10 -22.35
CA THR A 99 6.57 1.24 -22.35
C THR A 99 6.35 2.00 -21.05
N GLY A 100 5.56 1.47 -20.11
CA GLY A 100 5.31 2.09 -18.81
C GLY A 100 4.46 3.37 -18.87
N THR A 101 3.60 3.49 -19.89
CA THR A 101 2.72 4.66 -20.11
C THR A 101 1.81 4.91 -18.90
N PHE A 102 1.36 3.85 -18.24
CA PHE A 102 0.49 3.92 -17.06
C PHE A 102 1.30 3.70 -15.78
N THR A 103 1.79 4.79 -15.19
CA THR A 103 2.53 4.73 -13.92
C THR A 103 1.72 5.39 -12.80
N PRO A 104 1.22 4.61 -11.81
CA PRO A 104 0.46 5.16 -10.70
C PRO A 104 1.36 5.92 -9.70
N PRO A 105 0.80 6.84 -8.91
CA PRO A 105 1.56 7.62 -7.94
C PRO A 105 2.06 6.77 -6.76
N CYS A 106 2.83 7.38 -5.86
CA CYS A 106 3.20 6.82 -4.55
C CYS A 106 3.91 5.46 -4.60
N GLY A 107 4.70 5.19 -5.64
CA GLY A 107 5.48 3.96 -5.74
C GLY A 107 4.64 2.67 -5.90
N GLN A 108 3.33 2.80 -6.12
CA GLN A 108 2.43 1.66 -6.36
C GLN A 108 2.69 0.97 -7.71
N GLY A 109 3.56 1.56 -8.55
CA GLY A 109 3.85 1.08 -9.88
C GLY A 109 4.42 -0.33 -9.88
N ILE A 110 3.74 -1.22 -10.59
CA ILE A 110 4.31 -2.52 -10.96
C ILE A 110 5.21 -2.25 -12.17
N LEU A 111 6.51 -2.26 -11.94
CA LEU A 111 7.50 -2.04 -13.01
C LEU A 111 7.69 -3.30 -13.85
N ALA A 112 7.88 -3.11 -15.15
CA ALA A 112 8.08 -4.20 -16.11
C ALA A 112 9.40 -4.99 -15.88
N GLY A 113 10.40 -4.41 -15.21
CA GLY A 113 11.72 -4.99 -14.95
C GLY A 113 12.12 -5.02 -13.46
N GLU A 114 13.22 -5.74 -13.15
CA GLU A 114 13.74 -5.90 -11.78
C GLU A 114 14.51 -4.69 -11.23
N ASN A 115 14.78 -3.66 -12.02
CA ASN A 115 15.46 -2.45 -11.55
C ASN A 115 14.83 -1.19 -12.16
N ALA A 116 14.24 -0.36 -11.30
CA ALA A 116 14.35 1.09 -11.35
C ALA A 116 14.32 1.64 -9.92
#